data_AF-A0A7X6VJI0-F1
#
_entry.id   AF-A0A7X6VJI0-F1
#
_cell.length_a   1.000
_cell.length_b   1.000
_cell.length_c   1.000
_cell.angle_alpha   90.00
_cell.angle_beta   90.00
_cell.angle_gamma   90.00
#
_symmetry.space_group_name_H-M   'P 1'
#
loop_
_entity.id
_entity.type
_entity.pdbx_description
1 polymer ?
#
loop_
_entity_poly.entity_id
_entity_poly.type
_entity_poly.pdbx_seq_one_letter_code
_entity_poly.pdbx_strand_id
1 'polypeptide(L)'
;VIPSRPGTHFGNNRICNPMYSYDITKFKKMDYEIKSLEKMRDCYRKGNILLEHVLENTDGRYKKEAISLLNLGKFIEHSTVTTIHVKEWYKLKRRLLPHIMEDEIWVGGRPQQKKETSRSYELPGYDEALSIVDKMKEIANNEILNATNTIPLVEHDSRLGFEPSMDYSSFYV
;
A
#
# COMPACT_ATOMS: atom_id res chain seq x y z
N VAL A 1 -14.69 20.95 -12.45
CA VAL A 1 -15.48 19.73 -12.14
C VAL A 1 -15.24 18.75 -13.28
N ILE A 2 -14.72 17.55 -12.99
CA ILE A 2 -14.49 16.54 -14.05
C ILE A 2 -15.86 16.08 -14.56
N PRO A 3 -16.13 16.15 -15.88
CA PRO A 3 -17.42 15.77 -16.43
C PRO A 3 -17.69 14.28 -16.23
N SER A 4 -18.89 13.96 -15.73
CA SER A 4 -19.32 12.58 -15.49
C SER A 4 -19.85 11.95 -16.79
N ARG A 5 -19.36 10.78 -17.17
CA ARG A 5 -19.87 10.04 -18.33
C ARG A 5 -21.15 9.27 -17.97
N PRO A 6 -22.19 9.23 -18.82
CA PRO A 6 -23.40 8.44 -18.56
C PRO A 6 -23.05 6.95 -18.36
N GLY A 7 -23.52 6.35 -17.27
CA GLY A 7 -23.25 4.94 -16.93
C GLY A 7 -22.14 4.70 -15.90
N THR A 8 -21.40 5.72 -15.47
CA THR A 8 -20.41 5.56 -14.39
C THR A 8 -21.09 5.48 -13.02
N HIS A 9 -20.98 4.33 -12.33
CA HIS A 9 -21.56 4.11 -10.99
C HIS A 9 -21.09 5.13 -9.94
N PHE A 10 -19.88 5.70 -10.12
CA PHE A 10 -19.29 6.69 -9.21
C PHE A 10 -18.82 7.96 -9.94
N GLY A 11 -19.68 8.52 -10.79
CA GLY A 11 -19.44 9.80 -11.46
C GLY A 11 -19.23 11.01 -10.51
N ASN A 12 -18.83 12.15 -11.07
CA ASN A 12 -18.69 13.45 -10.37
C ASN A 12 -17.60 13.51 -9.28
N ASN A 13 -16.34 13.17 -9.61
CA ASN A 13 -15.20 13.23 -8.66
C ASN A 13 -15.35 12.34 -7.41
N ARG A 14 -16.36 11.45 -7.34
CA ARG A 14 -16.58 10.60 -6.15
C ARG A 14 -15.53 9.50 -6.00
N ILE A 15 -14.86 9.11 -7.08
CA ILE A 15 -13.75 8.13 -7.08
C ILE A 15 -12.43 8.80 -6.69
N CYS A 16 -12.24 10.08 -7.04
CA CYS A 16 -10.99 10.82 -6.88
C CYS A 16 -10.83 11.47 -5.51
N ASN A 17 -11.49 10.94 -4.48
CA ASN A 17 -11.21 11.31 -3.10
C ASN A 17 -10.35 10.21 -2.48
N PRO A 18 -9.02 10.23 -2.66
CA PRO A 18 -8.17 9.41 -1.84
C PRO A 18 -8.45 9.77 -0.37
N MET A 19 -9.04 8.83 0.35
CA MET A 19 -9.35 9.02 1.76
C MET A 19 -8.05 8.88 2.55
N TYR A 20 -7.28 9.97 2.61
CA TYR A 20 -6.05 10.06 3.39
C TYR A 20 -6.33 10.21 4.90
N SER A 21 -7.57 10.48 5.30
CA SER A 21 -8.00 10.48 6.70
C SER A 21 -8.49 9.11 7.13
N TYR A 22 -7.60 8.35 7.74
CA TYR A 22 -8.00 7.18 8.52
C TYR A 22 -8.48 7.62 9.90
N ASP A 23 -9.72 7.28 10.21
CA ASP A 23 -10.29 7.46 11.54
C ASP A 23 -9.66 6.44 12.50
N ILE A 24 -9.05 6.92 13.59
CA ILE A 24 -8.46 6.09 14.66
C ILE A 24 -9.48 5.06 15.18
N THR A 25 -10.77 5.38 15.22
CA THR A 25 -11.80 4.44 15.69
C THR A 25 -11.92 3.19 14.80
N LYS A 26 -11.38 3.23 13.58
CA LYS A 26 -11.37 2.13 12.63
C LYS A 26 -10.12 1.24 12.71
N PHE A 27 -9.28 1.36 13.75
CA PHE A 27 -8.09 0.49 13.91
C PHE A 27 -8.42 -1.01 13.84
N LYS A 28 -9.56 -1.44 14.42
CA LYS A 28 -10.00 -2.84 14.31
C LYS A 28 -10.21 -3.30 12.87
N LYS A 29 -10.69 -2.40 12.00
CA LYS A 29 -10.85 -2.67 10.56
C LYS A 29 -9.47 -2.78 9.90
N MET A 30 -8.54 -1.92 10.28
CA MET A 30 -7.17 -1.93 9.76
C MET A 30 -6.42 -3.21 10.13
N ASP A 31 -6.57 -3.71 11.36
CA ASP A 31 -5.98 -4.98 11.78
C ASP A 31 -6.52 -6.17 10.96
N TYR A 32 -7.81 -6.16 10.65
CA TYR A 32 -8.41 -7.17 9.77
C TYR A 32 -7.88 -7.09 8.34
N GLU A 33 -7.72 -5.88 7.81
CA GLU A 33 -7.13 -5.64 6.48
C GLU A 33 -5.68 -6.13 6.43
N ILE A 34 -4.86 -5.79 7.44
CA ILE A 34 -3.46 -6.25 7.54
C ILE A 34 -3.41 -7.78 7.56
N LYS A 35 -4.22 -8.45 8.39
CA LYS A 35 -4.30 -9.92 8.42
C LYS A 35 -4.70 -10.53 7.08
N SER A 36 -5.58 -9.86 6.33
CA SER A 36 -6.00 -10.32 5.01
C SER A 36 -4.87 -10.18 3.99
N LEU A 37 -4.11 -9.08 4.05
CA LEU A 37 -2.92 -8.84 3.22
C LEU A 37 -1.79 -9.82 3.56
N GLU A 38 -1.59 -10.16 4.83
CA GLU A 38 -0.61 -11.19 5.24
C GLU A 38 -0.94 -12.55 4.61
N LYS A 39 -2.22 -12.95 4.65
CA LYS A 39 -2.67 -14.19 3.98
C LYS A 39 -2.45 -14.13 2.47
N MET A 40 -2.75 -13.00 1.84
CA MET A 40 -2.52 -12.79 0.41
C MET A 40 -1.03 -12.93 0.07
N ARG A 41 -0.15 -12.23 0.80
CA ARG A 41 1.31 -12.33 0.68
C ARG A 41 1.78 -13.78 0.77
N ASP A 42 1.31 -14.52 1.78
CA ASP A 42 1.73 -15.91 2.01
C ASP A 42 1.27 -16.85 0.88
N CYS A 43 0.08 -16.62 0.31
CA CYS A 43 -0.38 -17.35 -0.88
C CYS A 43 0.49 -17.07 -2.11
N TYR A 44 0.82 -15.81 -2.39
CA TYR A 44 1.71 -15.44 -3.49
C TYR A 44 3.09 -16.04 -3.30
N ARG A 45 3.66 -15.96 -2.09
CA ARG A 45 4.96 -16.56 -1.77
C ARG A 45 4.99 -18.05 -2.04
N LYS A 46 3.97 -18.79 -1.60
CA LYS A 46 3.85 -20.23 -1.88
C LYS A 46 3.76 -20.51 -3.38
N GLY A 47 2.98 -19.73 -4.11
CA GLY A 47 2.88 -19.83 -5.57
C GLY A 47 4.22 -19.56 -6.26
N ASN A 48 4.95 -18.53 -5.83
CA ASN A 48 6.27 -18.17 -6.35
C ASN A 48 7.28 -19.32 -6.17
N ILE A 49 7.33 -19.93 -4.97
CA ILE A 49 8.21 -21.09 -4.70
C ILE A 49 7.87 -22.27 -5.63
N LEU A 50 6.59 -22.56 -5.84
CA LEU A 50 6.18 -23.63 -6.76
C LEU A 50 6.60 -23.34 -8.20
N LEU A 51 6.48 -22.08 -8.65
CA LEU A 51 6.92 -21.66 -9.98
C LEU A 51 8.44 -21.75 -10.16
N GLU A 52 9.22 -21.43 -9.12
CA GLU A 52 10.68 -21.60 -9.12
C GLU A 52 11.08 -23.05 -9.41
N HIS A 53 10.47 -24.02 -8.74
CA HIS A 53 10.73 -25.44 -8.99
C HIS A 53 10.31 -25.92 -10.40
N VAL A 54 9.23 -25.37 -10.95
CA VAL A 54 8.80 -25.69 -12.32
C VAL A 54 9.82 -25.16 -13.34
N LEU A 55 10.40 -23.99 -13.09
CA LEU A 55 11.40 -23.38 -13.97
C LEU A 55 12.70 -24.17 -14.08
N GLU A 56 13.07 -24.94 -13.04
CA GLU A 56 14.25 -25.82 -13.05
C GLU A 56 14.17 -26.89 -14.16
N ASN A 57 12.95 -27.30 -14.53
CA ASN A 57 12.69 -28.38 -15.48
C ASN A 57 12.09 -27.91 -16.81
N THR A 58 11.98 -26.58 -17.01
CA THR A 58 11.34 -25.99 -18.19
C THR A 58 12.39 -25.35 -19.10
N ASP A 59 12.32 -25.64 -20.40
CA ASP A 59 13.21 -25.09 -21.42
C ASP A 59 12.46 -24.36 -22.56
N GLY A 60 13.22 -23.63 -23.36
CA GLY A 60 12.72 -22.93 -24.54
C GLY A 60 11.75 -21.78 -24.25
N ARG A 61 10.73 -21.62 -25.09
CA ARG A 61 9.76 -20.51 -25.01
C ARG A 61 8.97 -20.50 -23.69
N TYR A 62 8.62 -21.67 -23.17
CA TYR A 62 7.86 -21.80 -21.93
C TYR A 62 8.63 -21.29 -20.71
N LYS A 63 9.97 -21.41 -20.72
CA LYS A 63 10.83 -20.88 -19.67
C LYS A 63 10.74 -19.35 -19.57
N LYS A 64 10.77 -18.66 -20.71
CA LYS A 64 10.68 -17.19 -20.74
C LYS A 64 9.34 -16.69 -20.19
N GLU A 65 8.23 -17.32 -20.59
CA GLU A 65 6.90 -16.95 -20.08
C GLU A 65 6.75 -17.26 -18.59
N ALA A 66 7.26 -18.40 -18.13
CA ALA A 66 7.24 -18.76 -16.72
C ALA A 66 8.11 -17.82 -15.85
N ILE A 67 9.24 -17.31 -16.37
CA ILE A 67 10.03 -16.27 -15.69
C ILE A 67 9.22 -14.98 -15.56
N SER A 68 8.56 -14.53 -16.64
CA SER A 68 7.70 -13.34 -16.58
C SER A 68 6.58 -13.49 -15.55
N LEU A 69 5.93 -14.66 -15.50
CA LEU A 69 4.89 -14.96 -14.52
C LEU A 69 5.44 -14.96 -13.08
N LEU A 70 6.61 -15.55 -12.85
CA LEU A 70 7.28 -15.53 -11.55
C LEU A 70 7.62 -14.10 -11.11
N ASN A 71 8.15 -13.28 -12.02
CA ASN A 71 8.50 -11.89 -11.71
C ASN A 71 7.26 -11.06 -11.36
N LEU A 72 6.15 -11.26 -12.07
CA LEU A 72 4.86 -10.67 -11.71
C LEU A 72 4.38 -11.13 -10.32
N GLY A 73 4.45 -12.43 -10.04
CA GLY A 73 4.06 -12.99 -8.74
C GLY A 73 4.90 -12.42 -7.58
N LYS A 74 6.21 -12.29 -7.77
CA LYS A 74 7.12 -11.64 -6.80
C LYS A 74 6.81 -10.16 -6.64
N PHE A 75 6.53 -9.45 -7.73
CA PHE A 75 6.16 -8.03 -7.68
C PHE A 75 4.87 -7.80 -6.88
N ILE A 76 3.85 -8.65 -7.06
CA ILE A 76 2.60 -8.57 -6.29
C ILE A 76 2.85 -8.88 -4.81
N GLU A 77 3.70 -9.87 -4.51
CA GLU A 77 4.11 -10.18 -3.13
C GLU A 77 4.76 -8.95 -2.47
N HIS A 78 5.75 -8.35 -3.13
CA HIS A 78 6.47 -7.17 -2.61
C HIS A 78 5.56 -5.94 -2.46
N SER A 79 4.65 -5.71 -3.41
CA SER A 79 3.64 -4.64 -3.32
C SER A 79 2.68 -4.83 -2.13
N THR A 80 2.35 -6.09 -1.84
CA THR A 80 1.53 -6.46 -0.68
C THR A 80 2.29 -6.19 0.62
N VAL A 81 3.59 -6.49 0.67
CA VAL A 81 4.48 -6.19 1.80
C VAL A 81 4.55 -4.68 2.06
N THR A 82 4.79 -3.86 1.03
CA THR A 82 4.75 -2.39 1.16
C THR A 82 3.42 -1.90 1.73
N THR A 83 2.31 -2.47 1.26
CA THR A 83 0.96 -2.10 1.77
C THR A 83 0.80 -2.43 3.25
N ILE A 84 1.33 -3.58 3.71
CA ILE A 84 1.35 -3.96 5.13
C ILE A 84 2.22 -2.97 5.93
N HIS A 85 3.44 -2.68 5.47
CA HIS A 85 4.36 -1.77 6.13
C HIS A 85 3.79 -0.36 6.28
N VAL A 86 3.15 0.18 5.24
CA VAL A 86 2.48 1.50 5.30
C VAL A 86 1.38 1.53 6.36
N LYS A 87 0.57 0.47 6.44
CA LYS A 87 -0.52 0.37 7.43
C LYS A 87 0.01 0.21 8.86
N GLU A 88 1.03 -0.63 9.07
CA GLU A 88 1.67 -0.79 10.38
C GLU A 88 2.40 0.48 10.83
N TRP A 89 3.13 1.14 9.92
CA TRP A 89 3.73 2.45 10.19
C TRP A 89 2.68 3.48 10.59
N TYR A 90 1.54 3.51 9.88
CA TYR A 90 0.44 4.40 10.24
C TYR A 90 -0.09 4.13 11.66
N LYS A 91 -0.28 2.86 12.05
CA LYS A 91 -0.68 2.48 13.41
C LYS A 91 0.31 3.01 14.46
N LEU A 92 1.61 2.79 14.24
CA LEU A 92 2.67 3.24 15.16
C LEU A 92 2.73 4.76 15.23
N LYS A 93 2.69 5.45 14.08
CA LYS A 93 2.67 6.92 14.01
C LYS A 93 1.49 7.51 14.79
N ARG A 94 0.29 6.92 14.69
CA ARG A 94 -0.89 7.39 15.41
C ARG A 94 -0.86 7.09 16.90
N ARG A 95 -0.16 6.03 17.33
CA ARG A 95 0.12 5.79 18.75
C ARG A 95 1.09 6.80 19.32
N LEU A 96 2.13 7.16 18.55
CA LEU A 96 3.13 8.14 18.96
C LEU A 96 2.57 9.57 18.97
N LEU A 97 1.80 9.93 17.94
CA LEU A 97 1.31 11.29 17.70
C LEU A 97 -0.22 11.28 17.46
N PRO A 98 -1.04 11.09 18.51
CA PRO A 98 -2.49 10.95 18.37
C PRO A 98 -3.19 12.21 17.83
N HIS A 99 -2.61 13.40 18.03
CA HIS A 99 -3.30 14.70 17.81
C HIS A 99 -2.55 15.78 17.02
N ILE A 100 -1.39 15.51 16.42
CA ILE A 100 -0.59 16.58 15.75
C ILE A 100 -1.10 16.92 14.33
N MET A 101 -2.35 16.62 13.99
CA MET A 101 -2.93 17.03 12.69
C MET A 101 -4.33 17.60 12.89
N GLU A 102 -4.38 18.80 13.48
CA GLU A 102 -5.54 19.70 13.42
C GLU A 102 -5.66 20.44 12.07
N ASP A 103 -4.67 20.29 11.20
CA ASP A 103 -4.69 20.93 9.89
C ASP A 103 -5.79 20.33 9.01
N GLU A 104 -6.48 21.22 8.30
CA GLU A 104 -7.60 20.95 7.42
C GLU A 104 -7.40 19.65 6.64
N ILE A 105 -8.20 18.64 6.97
CA ILE A 105 -8.15 17.37 6.27
C ILE A 105 -8.59 17.62 4.83
N TRP A 106 -7.63 17.65 3.91
CA TRP A 106 -7.90 17.84 2.49
C TRP A 106 -8.52 16.55 1.92
N VAL A 107 -9.84 16.45 1.95
CA VAL A 107 -10.60 15.36 1.31
C VAL A 107 -11.12 15.86 -0.04
N GLY A 108 -10.22 15.92 -1.03
CA GLY A 108 -10.56 16.23 -2.43
C GLY A 108 -11.39 17.50 -2.61
N GLY A 109 -10.95 18.59 -1.97
CA GLY A 109 -11.51 19.92 -2.17
C GLY A 109 -12.82 20.23 -1.44
N ARG A 110 -13.24 19.41 -0.46
CA ARG A 110 -14.35 19.78 0.45
C ARG A 110 -13.82 20.05 1.87
N PRO A 111 -14.00 21.25 2.43
CA PRO A 111 -13.73 21.47 3.85
C PRO A 111 -14.68 20.60 4.67
N GLN A 112 -14.15 19.70 5.50
CA GLN A 112 -14.97 19.01 6.49
C GLN A 112 -15.26 19.94 7.67
N GLN A 113 -16.48 19.87 8.19
CA GLN A 113 -16.78 20.44 9.51
C GLN A 113 -15.87 19.77 10.54
N LYS A 114 -15.13 20.58 11.32
CA LYS A 114 -14.43 20.12 12.53
C LYS A 114 -15.45 19.42 13.43
N LYS A 115 -15.42 18.09 13.46
CA LYS A 115 -16.04 17.36 14.56
C LYS A 115 -15.09 17.51 15.73
N GLU A 116 -15.50 18.25 16.76
CA GLU A 116 -14.84 18.27 18.06
C GLU A 116 -14.91 16.86 18.64
N THR A 117 -13.96 15.99 18.28
CA THR A 117 -13.74 14.75 19.00
C THR A 117 -12.86 15.08 20.19
N SER A 118 -13.50 15.62 21.23
CA SER A 118 -12.95 15.81 22.57
C SER A 118 -12.70 14.45 23.23
N ARG A 119 -11.73 13.71 22.71
CA ARG A 119 -11.19 12.53 23.38
C ARG A 119 -9.79 12.92 23.86
N SER A 120 -9.58 12.85 25.16
CA SER A 120 -8.24 12.94 25.73
C SER A 120 -7.45 11.73 25.24
N TYR A 121 -6.32 11.99 24.59
CA TYR A 121 -5.36 10.93 24.27
C TYR A 121 -4.19 11.13 25.21
N GLU A 122 -3.90 10.10 25.99
CA GLU A 122 -2.67 10.04 26.76
C GLU A 122 -1.52 9.82 25.79
N LEU A 123 -0.48 10.65 25.90
CA LEU A 123 0.76 10.43 25.20
C LEU A 123 1.44 9.19 25.78
N PRO A 124 2.10 8.37 24.95
CA PRO A 124 2.87 7.24 25.47
C PRO A 124 3.97 7.74 26.42
N GLY A 125 4.25 6.96 27.47
CA GLY A 125 5.42 7.21 28.32
C GLY A 125 6.73 7.10 27.53
N TYR A 126 7.83 7.63 28.08
CA TYR A 126 9.13 7.68 27.40
C TYR A 126 9.59 6.31 26.87
N ASP A 127 9.51 5.27 27.71
CA ASP A 127 9.92 3.91 27.33
C ASP A 127 9.02 3.30 26.25
N GLU A 128 7.72 3.57 26.30
CA GLU A 128 6.78 3.13 25.27
C GLU A 128 7.06 3.86 23.94
N ALA A 129 7.28 5.17 23.99
CA ALA A 129 7.62 5.97 22.82
C ALA A 129 8.91 5.46 22.16
N LEU A 130 9.93 5.13 22.95
CA LEU A 130 11.18 4.56 22.45
C LEU A 130 10.94 3.21 21.75
N SER A 131 10.16 2.32 22.38
CA SER A 131 9.79 1.03 21.79
C SER A 131 9.00 1.18 20.47
N ILE A 132 8.10 2.17 20.39
CA ILE A 132 7.38 2.48 19.15
C ILE A 132 8.35 2.93 18.06
N VAL A 133 9.27 3.84 18.39
CA VAL A 133 10.28 4.34 17.45
C VAL A 133 11.18 3.22 16.94
N ASP A 134 11.59 2.28 17.79
CA ASP A 134 12.42 1.15 17.37
C ASP A 134 11.68 0.21 16.42
N LYS A 135 10.39 -0.06 16.66
CA LYS A 135 9.55 -0.80 15.71
C LYS A 135 9.38 -0.05 14.38
N MET A 136 9.25 1.27 14.42
CA MET A 136 9.18 2.08 13.19
C MET A 136 10.47 1.95 12.39
N LYS A 137 11.64 2.01 13.04
CA LYS A 137 12.94 1.79 12.37
C LYS A 137 13.04 0.40 11.75
N GLU A 138 12.58 -0.64 12.45
CA GLU A 138 12.54 -2.00 11.92
C GLU A 138 11.71 -2.10 10.64
N ILE A 139 10.49 -1.54 10.64
CA ILE A 139 9.62 -1.49 9.45
C ILE A 139 10.31 -0.74 8.31
N ALA A 140 10.95 0.40 8.60
CA ALA A 140 11.65 1.18 7.58
C ALA A 140 12.80 0.39 6.94
N ASN A 141 13.61 -0.30 7.74
CA ASN A 141 14.70 -1.14 7.24
C ASN A 141 14.18 -2.30 6.39
N ASN A 142 13.11 -2.96 6.84
CA ASN A 142 12.46 -4.04 6.09
C ASN A 142 11.87 -3.54 4.77
N GLU A 143 11.31 -2.33 4.74
CA GLU A 143 10.79 -1.75 3.50
C GLU A 143 11.90 -1.34 2.53
N ILE A 144 13.02 -0.81 3.02
CA ILE A 144 14.20 -0.54 2.17
C ILE A 144 14.66 -1.82 1.48
N LEU A 145 14.74 -2.92 2.23
CA LEU A 145 15.11 -4.23 1.67
C LEU A 145 14.06 -4.73 0.67
N ASN A 146 12.77 -4.63 1.00
CA ASN A 146 11.66 -5.01 0.13
C ASN A 146 11.69 -4.24 -1.20
N ALA A 147 11.86 -2.92 -1.14
CA ALA A 147 11.97 -2.05 -2.31
C ALA A 147 13.21 -2.41 -3.14
N THR A 148 14.36 -2.62 -2.49
CA THR A 148 15.61 -3.03 -3.16
C THR A 148 15.43 -4.35 -3.93
N ASN A 149 14.75 -5.33 -3.34
CA ASN A 149 14.46 -6.62 -3.99
C ASN A 149 13.44 -6.51 -5.14
N THR A 150 12.66 -5.43 -5.18
CA THR A 150 11.65 -5.19 -6.22
C THR A 150 12.26 -4.56 -7.47
N ILE A 151 13.33 -3.76 -7.33
CA ILE A 151 14.04 -3.11 -8.46
C ILE A 151 14.34 -4.08 -9.61
N PRO A 152 15.03 -5.22 -9.40
CA PRO A 152 15.38 -6.12 -10.50
C PRO A 152 14.15 -6.73 -11.20
N LEU A 153 13.01 -6.84 -10.50
CA LEU A 153 11.76 -7.35 -11.10
C LEU A 153 11.21 -6.34 -12.11
N VAL A 154 11.20 -5.06 -11.75
CA VAL A 154 10.73 -3.96 -12.60
C VAL A 154 11.69 -3.71 -13.77
N GLU A 155 13.00 -3.82 -13.53
CA GLU A 155 14.00 -3.74 -14.61
C GLU A 155 13.84 -4.87 -15.64
N HIS A 156 13.40 -6.04 -15.21
CA HIS A 156 13.14 -7.18 -16.09
C HIS A 156 11.83 -7.02 -16.90
N ASP A 157 10.78 -6.47 -16.32
CA ASP A 157 9.52 -6.19 -17.02
C ASP A 157 8.99 -4.82 -16.63
N SER A 158 9.29 -3.82 -17.48
CA SER A 158 8.90 -2.43 -17.28
C SER A 158 7.39 -2.20 -17.31
N ARG A 159 6.58 -3.22 -17.65
CA ARG A 159 5.12 -3.15 -17.59
C ARG A 159 4.60 -3.46 -16.19
N LEU A 160 5.43 -4.00 -15.29
CA LEU A 160 5.04 -4.24 -13.90
C LEU A 160 4.77 -2.91 -13.21
N GLY A 161 3.52 -2.72 -12.77
CA GLY A 161 3.05 -1.45 -12.19
C GLY A 161 2.65 -0.39 -13.23
N PHE A 162 2.70 -0.70 -14.52
CA PHE A 162 2.21 0.17 -15.60
C PHE A 162 0.87 -0.35 -16.13
N GLU A 163 -0.17 0.47 -16.03
CA GLU A 163 -1.47 0.22 -16.65
C GLU A 163 -1.62 1.16 -17.86
N PRO A 164 -1.70 0.65 -19.12
CA PRO A 164 -1.81 1.49 -20.31
C PRO A 164 -3.05 2.41 -20.34
N SER A 165 -4.07 2.11 -19.53
CA SER A 165 -5.25 2.99 -19.38
C SER A 165 -5.00 4.18 -18.44
N MET A 166 -3.89 4.18 -17.68
CA MET A 166 -3.34 5.33 -16.96
C MET A 166 -2.43 6.19 -17.86
N ASP A 167 -2.85 6.43 -19.11
CA ASP A 167 -2.34 7.55 -19.88
C ASP A 167 -2.61 8.83 -19.05
N TYR A 168 -1.61 9.23 -18.26
CA TYR A 168 -1.55 10.56 -17.67
C TYR A 168 -1.63 11.50 -18.86
N SER A 169 -2.79 12.14 -19.01
CA SER A 169 -3.15 12.96 -20.15
C SER A 169 -1.93 13.62 -20.77
N SER A 170 -1.39 12.98 -21.82
CA SER A 170 -0.38 13.61 -22.65
C SER A 170 -1.15 14.68 -23.39
N PHE A 171 -1.14 15.88 -22.81
CA PHE A 171 -1.55 17.07 -23.51
C PHE A 171 -0.61 17.20 -24.69
N TYR A 172 -1.03 16.69 -25.84
CA TYR A 172 -0.55 17.19 -27.12
C TYR A 172 -0.85 18.69 -27.12
N VAL A 173 0.25 19.46 -27.10
CA VAL A 173 0.27 20.91 -27.33
C VAL A 173 -0.14 21.18 -28.77
#